data_AF-A0AAV3QL11-F1
#
_entry.id   AF-A0AAV3QL11-F1
#
_cell.length_a   1.000
_cell.length_b   1.000
_cell.length_c   1.000
_cell.angle_alpha   90.00
_cell.angle_beta   90.00
_cell.angle_gamma   90.00
#
_symmetry.space_group_name_H-M   'P 1'
#
loop_
_entity.id
_entity.type
_entity.pdbx_description
1 polymer ?
#
loop_
_entity_poly.entity_id
_entity_poly.type
_entity_poly.pdbx_seq_one_letter_code
_entity_poly.pdbx_strand_id
1 'polypeptide(L)'
;MTGNKANLTSIKEVKPDFVIFGGGKKGKIIGKGSLHVVGLSNLEDVLLVEGLTANLISISHDNGLKVIFDKITCSVNNQSNELIMQGSRSTDNCYLWTPP
;
A
#
# COMPACT_ATOMS: atom_id res chain seq x y z
N MET A 1 2.59 1.88 -2.58
CA MET A 1 2.92 1.67 -4.00
C MET A 1 1.85 0.79 -4.64
N THR A 2 1.55 1.00 -5.91
CA THR A 2 0.65 0.16 -6.72
C THR A 2 1.17 0.11 -8.15
N GLY A 3 0.85 -0.93 -8.91
CA GLY A 3 0.99 -0.89 -10.38
C GLY A 3 -0.33 -0.66 -11.11
N ASN A 4 -1.45 -0.58 -10.38
CA ASN A 4 -2.76 -0.32 -10.98
C ASN A 4 -3.10 1.18 -10.89
N LYS A 5 -3.02 1.85 -12.05
CA LYS A 5 -3.35 3.28 -12.19
C LYS A 5 -4.79 3.60 -11.75
N ALA A 6 -5.73 2.67 -11.92
CA ALA A 6 -7.13 2.88 -11.56
C ALA A 6 -7.36 3.03 -10.04
N ASN A 7 -6.42 2.57 -9.22
CA ASN A 7 -6.50 2.73 -7.77
C ASN A 7 -6.16 4.16 -7.30
N LEU A 8 -5.56 5.00 -8.17
CA LEU A 8 -5.05 6.30 -7.78
C LEU A 8 -5.89 7.45 -8.36
N THR A 9 -6.04 8.50 -7.58
CA THR A 9 -6.55 9.80 -8.00
C THR A 9 -5.42 10.84 -8.03
N SER A 10 -5.65 11.98 -8.67
CA SER A 10 -4.72 13.12 -8.70
C SER A 10 -3.30 12.76 -9.14
N ILE A 11 -3.17 11.82 -10.09
CA ILE A 11 -1.88 11.29 -10.52
C ILE A 11 -1.03 12.38 -11.18
N LYS A 12 0.21 12.52 -10.70
CA LYS A 12 1.23 13.41 -11.24
C LYS A 12 2.38 12.58 -11.77
N GLU A 13 2.90 12.98 -12.93
CA GLU A 13 4.17 12.46 -13.41
C GLU A 13 5.30 12.89 -12.48
N VAL A 14 6.28 12.02 -12.34
CA VAL A 14 7.49 12.27 -11.55
C VAL A 14 8.71 12.18 -12.44
N LYS A 15 9.82 12.77 -12.00
CA LYS A 15 11.10 12.58 -12.69
C LYS A 15 11.44 11.08 -12.76
N PRO A 16 12.11 10.62 -13.82
CA PRO A 16 12.49 9.22 -13.94
C PRO A 16 13.26 8.75 -12.71
N ASP A 17 12.73 7.73 -12.03
CA ASP A 17 13.31 7.17 -10.81
C ASP A 17 12.85 5.70 -10.63
N PHE A 18 13.46 5.00 -9.68
CA PHE A 18 13.27 3.57 -9.45
C PHE A 18 13.13 3.23 -7.97
N VAL A 19 12.25 2.29 -7.66
CA VAL A 19 12.25 1.60 -6.36
C VAL A 19 13.08 0.32 -6.45
N ILE A 20 13.75 -0.04 -5.37
CA ILE A 20 14.49 -1.31 -5.25
C ILE A 20 13.67 -2.24 -4.35
N PHE A 21 13.28 -3.39 -4.88
CA PHE A 21 12.56 -4.43 -4.15
C PHE A 21 13.53 -5.33 -3.38
N GLY A 22 12.97 -6.17 -2.50
CA GLY A 22 13.70 -7.30 -1.93
C GLY A 22 14.37 -8.14 -3.02
N GLY A 23 15.64 -8.50 -2.82
CA GLY A 23 16.45 -9.19 -3.83
C GLY A 23 17.05 -8.29 -4.92
N GLY A 24 17.00 -6.96 -4.77
CA GLY A 24 17.74 -6.01 -5.61
C GLY A 24 17.11 -5.70 -6.97
N LYS A 25 15.94 -6.27 -7.28
CA LYS A 25 15.19 -5.94 -8.51
C LYS A 25 14.71 -4.49 -8.48
N LYS A 26 14.73 -3.82 -9.62
CA LYS A 26 14.26 -2.43 -9.78
C LYS A 26 12.88 -2.38 -10.40
N GLY A 27 12.02 -1.50 -9.88
CA GLY A 27 10.73 -1.14 -10.49
C GLY A 27 10.74 0.33 -10.89
N LYS A 28 10.33 0.63 -12.12
CA LYS A 28 10.29 2.01 -12.63
C LYS A 28 9.11 2.76 -12.04
N ILE A 29 9.36 3.92 -11.46
CA ILE A 29 8.30 4.81 -10.99
C ILE A 29 7.80 5.59 -12.21
N ILE A 30 6.50 5.51 -12.47
CA ILE A 30 5.84 6.18 -13.62
C ILE A 30 4.88 7.29 -13.18
N GLY A 31 4.66 7.45 -11.88
CA GLY A 31 3.87 8.55 -11.33
C GLY A 31 3.70 8.42 -9.82
N LYS A 32 3.01 9.40 -9.24
CA LYS A 32 2.54 9.36 -7.86
C LYS A 32 1.13 9.93 -7.78
N GLY A 33 0.31 9.42 -6.86
CA GLY A 33 -1.06 9.91 -6.68
C GLY A 33 -1.59 9.59 -5.29
N SER A 34 -2.87 9.85 -5.08
CA SER A 34 -3.55 9.63 -3.82
C SER A 34 -4.38 8.34 -3.93
N LEU A 35 -4.29 7.47 -2.92
CA LEU A 35 -5.11 6.26 -2.82
C LEU A 35 -6.18 6.49 -1.76
N HIS A 36 -7.44 6.48 -2.18
CA HIS A 36 -8.56 6.52 -1.26
C HIS A 36 -8.84 5.10 -0.76
N VAL A 37 -8.73 4.89 0.55
CA VAL A 37 -9.13 3.65 1.19
C VAL A 37 -10.22 3.96 2.19
N VAL A 38 -11.38 3.29 2.03
CA VAL A 38 -12.49 3.43 2.98
C VAL A 38 -11.99 3.14 4.39
N GLY A 39 -12.27 4.05 5.34
CA GLY A 39 -11.85 3.96 6.73
C GLY A 39 -10.47 4.56 7.03
N LEU A 40 -9.60 4.75 6.04
CA LEU A 40 -8.34 5.49 6.22
C LEU A 40 -8.47 6.93 5.73
N SER A 41 -7.67 7.82 6.31
CA SER A 41 -7.31 9.06 5.62
C SER A 41 -6.65 8.71 4.28
N ASN A 42 -6.88 9.54 3.25
CA ASN A 42 -6.24 9.36 1.96
C ASN A 42 -4.74 9.10 2.12
N LEU A 43 -4.27 8.01 1.52
CA LEU A 43 -2.86 7.73 1.42
C LEU A 43 -2.31 8.61 0.30
N GLU A 44 -1.66 9.69 0.68
CA GLU A 44 -1.00 10.60 -0.25
C GLU A 44 0.35 10.05 -0.73
N ASP A 45 0.86 10.61 -1.84
CA ASP A 45 2.18 10.28 -2.41
C ASP A 45 2.41 8.78 -2.69
N VAL A 46 1.35 8.04 -3.03
CA VAL A 46 1.45 6.63 -3.42
C VAL A 46 2.11 6.52 -4.79
N LEU A 47 3.28 5.88 -4.82
CA LEU A 47 4.02 5.62 -6.05
C LEU A 47 3.29 4.62 -6.96
N LEU A 48 3.16 4.99 -8.24
CA LEU A 48 2.74 4.12 -9.33
C LEU A 48 3.99 3.50 -9.96
N VAL A 49 4.13 2.18 -9.86
CA VAL A 49 5.32 1.43 -10.29
C VAL A 49 4.95 0.48 -11.43
N GLU A 50 5.67 0.58 -12.54
CA GLU A 50 5.45 -0.26 -13.72
C GLU A 50 5.69 -1.75 -13.40
N GLY A 51 4.74 -2.61 -13.80
CA GLY A 51 4.83 -4.06 -13.60
C GLY A 51 4.59 -4.55 -12.17
N LEU A 52 4.24 -3.66 -11.22
CA LEU A 52 3.93 -4.05 -9.85
C LEU A 52 2.52 -4.66 -9.77
N THR A 53 2.43 -5.96 -9.51
CA THR A 53 1.15 -6.69 -9.49
C THR A 53 0.43 -6.63 -8.13
N ALA A 54 1.14 -6.30 -7.06
CA ALA A 54 0.59 -6.21 -5.70
C ALA A 54 0.64 -4.77 -5.17
N ASN A 55 -0.39 -4.37 -4.42
CA ASN A 55 -0.36 -3.11 -3.68
C ASN A 55 0.52 -3.29 -2.43
N LEU A 56 1.43 -2.35 -2.21
CA LEU A 56 2.35 -2.36 -1.07
C LEU A 56 2.12 -1.12 -0.21
N ILE A 57 1.74 -1.31 1.06
CA ILE A 57 1.62 -0.23 2.04
C ILE A 57 2.83 -0.33 2.98
N SER A 58 3.59 0.75 3.10
CA SER A 58 4.69 0.82 4.08
C SER A 58 4.17 1.33 5.41
N ILE A 59 4.50 0.62 6.49
CA ILE A 59 4.19 1.04 7.88
C ILE A 59 4.92 2.32 8.30
N SER A 60 5.91 2.79 7.53
CA SER A 60 6.57 4.07 7.78
C SER A 60 5.64 5.29 7.61
N HIS A 61 4.41 5.08 7.15
CA HIS A 61 3.35 6.09 7.05
C HIS A 61 2.16 5.73 7.96
N ASP A 62 2.40 4.98 9.04
CA ASP A 62 1.33 4.53 9.93
C ASP A 62 0.54 5.68 10.55
N ASN A 63 1.02 6.93 10.53
CA ASN A 63 0.32 8.12 11.03
C ASN A 63 -0.28 7.90 12.44
N GLY A 64 0.37 7.08 13.27
CA GLY A 64 -0.12 6.73 14.61
C GLY A 64 -1.20 5.64 14.66
N LEU A 65 -1.40 4.88 13.58
CA LEU A 65 -2.24 3.69 13.51
C LEU A 65 -1.52 2.47 14.08
N LYS A 66 -2.27 1.57 14.70
CA LYS A 66 -1.77 0.32 15.25
C LYS A 66 -1.90 -0.80 14.24
N VAL A 67 -0.77 -1.34 13.79
CA VAL A 67 -0.72 -2.50 12.89
C VAL A 67 -0.48 -3.78 13.69
N ILE A 68 -1.34 -4.78 13.51
CA ILE A 68 -1.30 -6.07 14.21
C ILE A 68 -1.20 -7.18 13.17
N PHE A 69 -0.21 -8.06 13.34
CA PHE A 69 -0.05 -9.26 12.52
C PHE A 69 -0.31 -10.50 13.36
N ASP A 70 -1.15 -11.40 12.84
CA ASP A 70 -1.30 -12.77 13.36
C ASP A 70 -1.02 -13.79 12.23
N LYS A 71 -1.17 -15.10 12.50
CA LYS A 71 -0.83 -16.12 11.49
C LYS A 71 -1.68 -16.06 10.22
N ILE A 72 -2.86 -15.47 10.28
CA ILE A 72 -3.93 -15.48 9.27
C ILE A 72 -4.21 -14.07 8.74
N THR A 73 -4.10 -13.03 9.58
CA THR A 73 -4.50 -11.67 9.22
C THR A 73 -3.47 -10.59 9.57
N CYS A 74 -3.53 -9.48 8.85
CA CYS A 74 -2.93 -8.21 9.20
C CYS A 74 -4.08 -7.21 9.40
N SER A 75 -4.11 -6.54 10.54
CA SER A 75 -5.16 -5.58 10.90
C SER A 75 -4.55 -4.23 11.22
N VAL A 76 -5.11 -3.16 10.66
CA VAL A 76 -4.76 -1.77 10.96
C VAL A 76 -5.90 -1.15 11.76
N ASN A 77 -5.60 -0.66 12.95
CA ASN A 77 -6.58 -0.07 13.86
C ASN A 77 -6.22 1.38 14.17
N ASN A 78 -7.23 2.19 14.48
CA ASN A 78 -7.00 3.54 15.01
C ASN A 78 -6.61 3.51 16.51
N GLN A 79 -6.40 4.68 17.10
CA GLN A 79 -6.03 4.82 18.51
C GLN A 79 -7.11 4.32 19.49
N SER A 80 -8.37 4.29 19.04
CA SER A 80 -9.51 3.75 19.80
C SER A 80 -9.67 2.22 19.66
N ASN A 81 -8.71 1.53 19.02
CA ASN A 81 -8.76 0.11 18.63
C ASN A 81 -9.91 -0.23 17.66
N GLU A 82 -10.44 0.73 16.91
CA GLU A 82 -11.41 0.43 15.86
C GLU A 82 -10.68 -0.09 14.62
N LEU A 83 -11.18 -1.18 14.04
CA LEU A 83 -10.63 -1.78 12.84
C LEU A 83 -10.87 -0.86 11.64
N ILE A 84 -9.78 -0.48 10.99
CA ILE A 84 -9.80 0.38 9.81
C ILE A 84 -9.59 -0.43 8.53
N MET A 85 -8.66 -1.39 8.57
CA MET A 85 -8.32 -2.21 7.42
C MET A 85 -7.92 -3.60 7.91
N GLN A 86 -8.27 -4.63 7.13
CA GLN A 86 -7.80 -5.99 7.34
C GLN A 86 -7.36 -6.63 6.04
N GLY A 87 -6.20 -7.26 6.05
CA GLY A 87 -5.70 -8.11 4.97
C GLY A 87 -5.55 -9.56 5.42
N SER A 88 -5.77 -10.49 4.49
CA SER A 88 -5.61 -11.92 4.72
C SER A 88 -4.25 -12.39 4.25
N ARG A 89 -3.65 -13.34 4.97
CA ARG A 89 -2.35 -13.91 4.60
C ARG A 89 -2.49 -14.85 3.40
N SER A 90 -1.71 -14.59 2.36
CA SER A 90 -1.58 -15.45 1.18
C SER A 90 -0.53 -16.54 1.37
N THR A 91 -0.51 -17.50 0.43
CA THR A 91 0.40 -18.66 0.46
C THR A 91 1.88 -18.30 0.30
N ASP A 92 2.18 -17.13 -0.27
CA ASP A 92 3.52 -16.55 -0.40
C ASP A 92 3.95 -15.72 0.82
N ASN A 93 3.20 -15.80 1.93
CA ASN A 93 3.44 -15.07 3.18
C ASN A 93 3.28 -13.54 3.09
N CYS A 94 2.59 -13.04 2.07
CA CYS A 94 2.14 -11.65 2.01
C CYS A 94 0.79 -11.49 2.73
N TYR A 95 0.46 -10.27 3.15
CA TYR A 95 -0.90 -9.93 3.58
C TYR A 95 -1.55 -9.10 2.49
N LEU A 96 -2.60 -9.64 1.89
CA LEU A 96 -3.31 -9.01 0.79
C LEU A 96 -4.54 -8.32 1.36
N TRP A 97 -4.59 -7.01 1.16
CA TRP A 97 -5.83 -6.27 1.38
C TRP A 97 -6.75 -6.46 0.18
N THR A 98 -7.94 -6.98 0.44
CA THR A 98 -9.08 -6.89 -0.48
C THR A 98 -9.91 -5.67 -0.07
N PRO A 99 -9.97 -4.62 -0.90
CA PRO A 99 -11.01 -3.60 -0.74
C PRO A 99 -12.40 -4.25 -0.72
N PRO A 100 -13.38 -3.66 -0.01
CA PRO A 100 -14.78 -4.05 -0.16
C PRO A 100 -15.28 -3.86 -1.60
#